data_AF-A0A1H4Q6Q3-F1
#
_entry.id   AF-A0A1H4Q6Q3-F1
#
_cell.length_a   1.000
_cell.length_b   1.000
_cell.length_c   1.000
_cell.angle_alpha   90.00
_cell.angle_beta   90.00
_cell.angle_gamma   90.00
#
_symmetry.space_group_name_H-M   'P 1'
#
loop_
_entity.id
_entity.type
_entity.pdbx_description
1 polymer ?
#
loop_
_entity_poly.entity_id
_entity_poly.type
_entity_poly.pdbx_seq_one_letter_code
_entity_poly.pdbx_strand_id
1 'polypeptide(L)'
;MTDRDRHIPKAEDCCQDGLGTLLARTHEQLGTAVTDRITARGGPPELRPPDLALDRLLAAAHRSIGIAVTHRRSRENRAALTQRNQALEARLAERGPLFSRPSPVRLKYRQQALCFARRYWPVDLAEGMRAAVRVTQHLSGFLENTAQPAVHAEPVVQQLRASLDAMARLPKPQRSPATLTGLDYLVAVESALAEPAQRLLHDLHRIRQLLDEELAPAITTLGMSSPAYLCGVDAVAQDLIDDLTQGCGQADALAEAVAEVERASSDFVGADLSSVKLDGVLLEGILWDATTVWPEGWETLIRSASMPAGEEQGVLIVAAEPSDTVIHAEA
;
A
#
# COMPACT_ATOMS: atom_id res chain seq x y z
N MET A 1 10.76 -61.15 -1.75
CA MET A 1 11.38 -60.37 -0.66
C MET A 1 11.05 -58.91 -0.95
N THR A 2 9.80 -58.50 -0.75
CA THR A 2 9.32 -57.76 0.43
C THR A 2 10.15 -56.51 0.71
N ASP A 3 9.85 -55.43 0.00
CA ASP A 3 10.14 -54.09 0.51
C ASP A 3 8.81 -53.44 0.88
N ARG A 4 8.80 -52.87 2.08
CA ARG A 4 7.63 -52.45 2.86
C ARG A 4 7.27 -51.03 2.49
N ASP A 5 6.06 -50.86 1.96
CA ASP A 5 5.39 -49.57 1.90
C ASP A 5 5.34 -48.92 3.29
N ARG A 6 6.05 -47.80 3.43
CA ARG A 6 5.86 -46.85 4.53
C ARG A 6 4.68 -45.96 4.19
N HIS A 7 3.50 -46.32 4.70
CA HIS A 7 2.38 -45.40 4.82
C HIS A 7 2.73 -44.27 5.80
N ILE A 8 2.76 -43.05 5.28
CA ILE A 8 2.70 -41.80 6.04
C ILE A 8 1.22 -41.57 6.40
N PRO A 9 0.83 -41.42 7.68
CA PRO A 9 -0.55 -41.14 8.02
C PRO A 9 -0.90 -39.71 7.60
N LYS A 10 -1.88 -39.60 6.70
CA LYS A 10 -2.55 -38.35 6.33
C LYS A 10 -3.19 -37.72 7.56
N ALA A 11 -2.85 -36.47 7.82
CA ALA A 11 -3.47 -35.60 8.81
C ALA A 11 -4.86 -35.11 8.32
N GLU A 12 -5.82 -36.02 8.15
CA GLU A 12 -7.21 -35.69 7.80
C GLU A 12 -8.21 -35.91 8.97
N ASP A 13 -7.75 -36.36 10.15
CA ASP A 13 -8.67 -36.92 11.17
C ASP A 13 -9.18 -35.98 12.27
N CYS A 14 -8.60 -34.77 12.45
CA CYS A 14 -8.94 -33.94 13.63
C CYS A 14 -10.33 -33.27 13.58
N CYS A 15 -10.98 -33.16 12.42
CA CYS A 15 -12.24 -32.44 12.28
C CYS A 15 -13.49 -33.34 12.42
N GLN A 16 -13.33 -34.65 12.22
CA GLN A 16 -14.41 -35.65 12.37
C GLN A 16 -14.66 -36.03 13.84
N ASP A 17 -13.64 -35.93 14.69
CA ASP A 17 -13.68 -36.37 16.07
C ASP A 17 -14.67 -35.56 16.94
N GLY A 18 -14.84 -34.27 16.64
CA GLY A 18 -15.70 -33.36 17.40
C GLY A 18 -17.21 -33.56 17.18
N LEU A 19 -17.62 -33.99 15.97
CA LEU A 19 -19.04 -34.30 15.70
C LEU A 19 -19.40 -35.67 16.28
N GLY A 20 -18.49 -36.64 16.15
CA GLY A 20 -18.64 -37.98 16.74
C GLY A 20 -18.76 -37.92 18.26
N THR A 21 -17.92 -37.15 18.94
CA THR A 21 -18.01 -36.97 20.41
C THR A 21 -19.30 -36.27 20.83
N LEU A 22 -19.79 -35.29 20.07
CA LEU A 22 -21.02 -34.58 20.41
C LEU A 22 -22.27 -35.46 20.21
N LEU A 23 -22.31 -36.23 19.11
CA LEU A 23 -23.35 -37.23 18.86
C LEU A 23 -23.34 -38.34 19.91
N ALA A 24 -22.15 -38.85 20.27
CA ALA A 24 -22.00 -39.84 21.33
C ALA A 24 -22.50 -39.34 22.67
N ARG A 25 -22.17 -38.10 23.06
CA ARG A 25 -22.68 -37.48 24.30
C ARG A 25 -24.18 -37.31 24.31
N THR A 26 -24.77 -36.89 23.19
CA THR A 26 -26.24 -36.77 23.10
C THR A 26 -26.92 -38.13 23.14
N HIS A 27 -26.31 -39.16 22.52
CA HIS A 27 -26.82 -40.52 22.55
C HIS A 27 -26.75 -41.10 23.97
N GLU A 28 -25.65 -40.84 24.68
CA GLU A 28 -25.46 -41.25 26.07
C GLU A 28 -26.49 -40.61 27.00
N GLN A 29 -26.73 -39.30 26.89
CA GLN A 29 -27.72 -38.57 27.67
C GLN A 29 -29.16 -39.00 27.37
N LEU A 30 -29.47 -39.31 26.10
CA LEU A 30 -30.76 -39.90 25.72
C LEU A 30 -30.91 -41.30 26.31
N GLY A 31 -29.85 -42.11 26.25
CA GLY A 31 -29.80 -43.44 26.86
C GLY A 31 -30.03 -43.39 28.36
N THR A 32 -29.37 -42.49 29.09
CA THR A 32 -29.56 -42.34 30.54
C THR A 32 -30.98 -41.87 30.87
N ALA A 33 -31.49 -40.85 30.17
CA ALA A 33 -32.84 -40.33 30.42
C ALA A 33 -33.96 -41.35 30.12
N VAL A 34 -33.76 -42.23 29.13
CA VAL A 34 -34.68 -43.33 28.82
C VAL A 34 -34.57 -44.42 29.89
N THR A 35 -33.34 -44.80 30.28
CA THR A 35 -33.11 -45.89 31.23
C THR A 35 -33.58 -45.52 32.63
N ASP A 36 -33.28 -44.32 33.13
CA ASP A 36 -33.74 -43.79 34.43
C ASP A 36 -35.26 -43.73 34.52
N ARG A 37 -35.95 -43.54 33.38
CA ARG A 37 -37.40 -43.48 33.33
C ARG A 37 -38.06 -44.85 33.25
N ILE A 38 -37.37 -45.84 32.66
CA ILE A 38 -37.78 -47.25 32.68
C ILE A 38 -37.58 -47.81 34.09
N THR A 39 -36.47 -47.49 34.76
CA THR A 39 -36.17 -47.98 36.12
C THR A 39 -36.95 -47.25 37.21
N ALA A 40 -37.34 -45.98 37.02
CA ALA A 40 -38.19 -45.24 37.96
C ALA A 40 -39.69 -45.67 37.94
N ARG A 41 -40.12 -46.56 37.04
CA ARG A 41 -41.52 -47.02 36.93
C ARG A 41 -41.75 -48.38 37.60
N GLY A 42 -41.86 -48.38 38.93
CA GLY A 42 -42.40 -49.48 39.73
C GLY A 42 -43.90 -49.37 40.02
N GLY A 43 -44.74 -48.93 39.08
CA GLY A 43 -46.20 -48.76 39.30
C GLY A 43 -47.00 -48.62 37.99
N PRO A 44 -48.31 -48.94 38.00
CA PRO A 44 -49.12 -49.13 36.79
C PRO A 44 -49.30 -47.82 35.99
N PRO A 45 -49.40 -47.90 34.65
CA PRO A 45 -49.24 -46.74 33.78
C PRO A 45 -50.53 -45.92 33.66
N GLU A 46 -50.55 -44.72 34.23
CA GLU A 46 -51.46 -43.68 33.74
C GLU A 46 -50.89 -43.10 32.44
N LEU A 47 -51.60 -43.36 31.35
CA LEU A 47 -51.29 -43.00 29.98
C LEU A 47 -51.35 -41.47 29.80
N ARG A 48 -50.22 -40.77 29.98
CA ARG A 48 -49.95 -39.57 29.15
C ARG A 48 -49.31 -40.07 27.84
N PRO A 49 -49.71 -39.53 26.68
CA PRO A 49 -49.31 -40.10 25.40
C PRO A 49 -47.77 -40.07 25.31
N PRO A 50 -47.11 -41.23 25.20
CA PRO A 50 -45.65 -41.34 25.18
C PRO A 50 -45.02 -40.47 24.09
N ASP A 51 -45.78 -40.19 23.03
CA ASP A 51 -45.42 -39.36 21.89
C ASP A 51 -45.09 -37.91 22.30
N LEU A 52 -45.82 -37.32 23.27
CA LEU A 52 -45.61 -35.92 23.65
C LEU A 52 -44.27 -35.70 24.39
N ALA A 53 -43.80 -36.70 25.12
CA ALA A 53 -42.52 -36.62 25.82
C ALA A 53 -41.36 -36.82 24.85
N LEU A 54 -41.49 -37.75 23.91
CA LEU A 54 -40.52 -37.97 22.84
C LEU A 54 -40.43 -36.75 21.91
N ASP A 55 -41.55 -36.17 21.51
CA ASP A 55 -41.62 -34.95 20.70
C ASP A 55 -40.91 -33.77 21.36
N ARG A 56 -41.11 -33.59 22.68
CA ARG A 56 -40.42 -32.52 23.44
C ARG A 56 -38.91 -32.75 23.50
N LEU A 57 -38.48 -34.01 23.63
CA LEU A 57 -37.07 -34.38 23.69
C LEU A 57 -36.40 -34.20 22.32
N LEU A 58 -37.05 -34.65 21.25
CA LEU A 58 -36.60 -34.44 19.87
C LEU A 58 -36.55 -32.96 19.51
N ALA A 59 -37.56 -32.17 19.90
CA ALA A 59 -37.56 -30.73 19.68
C ALA A 59 -36.45 -30.01 20.46
N ALA A 60 -36.15 -30.45 21.70
CA ALA A 60 -35.04 -29.91 22.48
C ALA A 60 -33.68 -30.27 21.86
N ALA A 61 -33.50 -31.53 21.44
CA ALA A 61 -32.29 -31.99 20.77
C ALA A 61 -32.07 -31.22 19.46
N HIS A 62 -33.09 -31.09 18.61
CA HIS A 62 -33.01 -30.34 17.35
C HIS A 62 -32.65 -28.87 17.58
N ARG A 63 -33.24 -28.19 18.58
CA ARG A 63 -32.87 -26.82 18.94
C ARG A 63 -31.41 -26.72 19.40
N SER A 64 -30.96 -27.66 20.24
CA SER A 64 -29.57 -27.66 20.74
C SER A 64 -28.56 -27.86 19.61
N ILE A 65 -28.85 -28.77 18.66
CA ILE A 65 -28.01 -29.05 17.51
C ILE A 65 -28.00 -27.84 16.56
N GLY A 66 -29.16 -27.24 16.29
CA GLY A 66 -29.25 -26.02 15.48
C GLY A 66 -28.42 -24.86 16.05
N ILE A 67 -28.47 -24.65 17.36
CA ILE A 67 -27.66 -23.64 18.06
C ILE A 67 -26.16 -23.99 17.98
N ALA A 68 -25.79 -25.26 18.19
CA ALA A 68 -24.40 -25.70 18.12
C ALA A 68 -23.81 -25.54 16.71
N VAL A 69 -24.57 -25.90 15.67
CA VAL A 69 -24.17 -25.78 14.26
C VAL A 69 -24.03 -24.31 13.86
N THR A 70 -24.97 -23.45 14.23
CA THR A 70 -24.89 -22.00 13.94
C THR A 70 -23.70 -21.35 14.65
N HIS A 71 -23.43 -21.68 15.92
CA HIS A 71 -22.24 -21.19 16.62
C HIS A 71 -20.93 -21.71 16.02
N ARG A 72 -20.89 -22.97 15.57
CA ARG A 72 -19.70 -23.52 14.89
C ARG A 72 -19.46 -22.81 13.56
N ARG A 73 -20.48 -22.69 12.72
CA ARG A 73 -20.39 -21.99 11.43
C ARG A 73 -19.99 -20.52 11.60
N SER A 74 -20.50 -19.85 12.63
CA SER A 74 -20.09 -18.48 12.97
C SER A 74 -18.62 -18.41 13.37
N ARG A 75 -18.13 -19.36 14.18
CA ARG A 75 -16.71 -19.44 14.57
C ARG A 75 -15.80 -19.73 13.38
N GLU A 76 -16.17 -20.68 12.53
CA GLU A 76 -15.44 -21.03 11.30
C GLU A 76 -15.38 -19.83 10.35
N ASN A 77 -16.49 -19.13 10.14
CA ASN A 77 -16.51 -17.91 9.33
C ASN A 77 -15.59 -16.82 9.93
N ARG A 78 -15.61 -16.60 11.25
CA ARG A 78 -14.72 -15.63 11.91
C ARG A 78 -13.26 -16.03 11.78
N ALA A 79 -12.93 -17.31 11.93
CA ALA A 79 -11.56 -17.80 11.78
C ALA A 79 -11.07 -17.63 10.34
N ALA A 80 -11.89 -17.96 9.34
CA ALA A 80 -11.57 -17.77 7.93
C ALA A 80 -11.38 -16.28 7.58
N LEU A 81 -12.25 -15.40 8.09
CA LEU A 81 -12.08 -13.94 7.98
C LEU A 81 -10.78 -13.45 8.60
N THR A 82 -10.44 -13.92 9.80
CA THR A 82 -9.21 -13.52 10.50
C THR A 82 -7.97 -13.96 9.73
N GLN A 83 -7.96 -15.20 9.23
CA GLN A 83 -6.85 -15.73 8.44
C GLN A 83 -6.69 -14.99 7.10
N ARG A 84 -7.81 -14.67 6.43
CA ARG A 84 -7.79 -13.86 5.20
C ARG A 84 -7.24 -12.46 5.48
N ASN A 85 -7.67 -11.82 6.56
CA ASN A 85 -7.19 -10.49 6.94
C ASN A 85 -5.70 -10.51 7.26
N GLN A 86 -5.19 -11.51 7.98
CA GLN A 86 -3.76 -11.65 8.27
C GLN A 86 -2.92 -11.85 7.00
N ALA A 87 -3.37 -12.70 6.07
CA ALA A 87 -2.69 -12.90 4.80
C ALA A 87 -2.68 -11.62 3.94
N LEU A 88 -3.75 -10.84 4.02
CA LEU A 88 -3.86 -9.55 3.35
C LEU A 88 -2.96 -8.50 3.99
N GLU A 89 -2.93 -8.41 5.31
CA GLU A 89 -2.03 -7.53 6.08
C GLU A 89 -0.55 -7.84 5.81
N ALA A 90 -0.17 -9.12 5.71
CA ALA A 90 1.19 -9.52 5.34
C ALA A 90 1.56 -9.05 3.91
N ARG A 91 0.67 -9.25 2.94
CA ARG A 91 0.85 -8.75 1.56
C ARG A 91 0.91 -7.23 1.47
N LEU A 92 0.13 -6.53 2.30
CA LEU A 92 0.13 -5.08 2.35
C LEU A 92 1.40 -4.52 3.02
N ALA A 93 1.92 -5.20 4.05
CA ALA A 93 3.17 -4.80 4.71
C ALA A 93 4.38 -4.91 3.77
N GLU A 94 4.40 -5.89 2.87
CA GLU A 94 5.42 -6.02 1.82
C GLU A 94 5.36 -4.88 0.78
N ARG A 95 4.23 -4.17 0.65
CA ARG A 95 4.01 -3.10 -0.34
C ARG A 95 4.37 -1.70 0.15
N GLY A 96 4.77 -1.56 1.43
CA GLY A 96 5.26 -0.30 2.00
C GLY A 96 4.45 0.22 3.21
N PRO A 97 5.01 1.18 3.96
CA PRO A 97 4.39 1.73 5.17
C PRO A 97 3.00 2.34 4.92
N LEU A 98 2.73 2.88 3.73
CA LEU A 98 1.42 3.47 3.41
C LEU A 98 0.33 2.41 3.21
N PHE A 99 0.69 1.21 2.74
CA PHE A 99 -0.23 0.09 2.52
C PHE A 99 -0.67 -0.59 3.82
N SER A 100 0.11 -0.45 4.90
CA SER A 100 -0.27 -0.91 6.24
C SER A 100 -1.53 -0.22 6.80
N ARG A 101 -1.97 0.88 6.18
CA ARG A 101 -3.15 1.64 6.61
C ARG A 101 -4.44 1.03 6.04
N PRO A 102 -5.54 1.03 6.83
CA PRO A 102 -6.80 0.44 6.38
C PRO A 102 -7.26 1.03 5.04
N SER A 103 -7.68 0.16 4.12
CA SER A 103 -8.18 0.56 2.79
C SER A 103 -9.29 1.63 2.82
N PRO A 104 -10.27 1.59 3.75
CA PRO A 104 -11.24 2.68 3.92
C PRO A 104 -10.61 4.06 4.17
N VAL A 105 -9.54 4.10 4.95
CA VAL A 105 -8.85 5.36 5.30
C VAL A 105 -8.06 5.87 4.10
N ARG A 106 -7.35 4.97 3.39
CA ARG A 106 -6.62 5.32 2.16
C ARG A 106 -7.58 5.88 1.10
N LEU A 107 -8.73 5.23 0.91
CA LEU A 107 -9.73 5.66 -0.07
C LEU A 107 -10.33 7.03 0.29
N LYS A 108 -10.68 7.25 1.56
CA LYS A 108 -11.23 8.52 2.05
C LYS A 108 -10.30 9.71 1.76
N TYR A 109 -9.00 9.51 1.92
CA TYR A 109 -7.99 10.58 1.83
C TYR A 109 -7.19 10.54 0.52
N ARG A 110 -7.58 9.70 -0.44
CA ARG A 110 -6.90 9.47 -1.72
C ARG A 110 -6.55 10.76 -2.46
N GLN A 111 -7.56 11.61 -2.73
CA GLN A 111 -7.35 12.85 -3.49
C GLN A 111 -6.36 13.80 -2.81
N GLN A 112 -6.41 13.87 -1.48
CA GLN A 112 -5.52 14.71 -0.70
C GLN A 112 -4.08 14.16 -0.71
N ALA A 113 -3.91 12.84 -0.61
CA ALA A 113 -2.61 12.19 -0.75
C ALA A 113 -1.99 12.40 -2.14
N LEU A 114 -2.79 12.26 -3.21
CA LEU A 114 -2.35 12.55 -4.58
C LEU A 114 -2.01 14.04 -4.77
N CYS A 115 -2.78 14.94 -4.14
CA CYS A 115 -2.46 16.37 -4.15
C CYS A 115 -1.13 16.66 -3.45
N PHE A 116 -0.83 15.98 -2.34
CA PHE A 116 0.47 16.07 -1.69
C PHE A 116 1.59 15.54 -2.59
N ALA A 117 1.44 14.36 -3.17
CA ALA A 117 2.42 13.81 -4.11
C ALA A 117 2.76 14.79 -5.24
N ARG A 118 1.74 15.35 -5.92
CA ARG A 118 1.90 16.36 -6.99
C ARG A 118 2.55 17.66 -6.51
N ARG A 119 2.27 18.05 -5.25
CA ARG A 119 2.87 19.26 -4.66
C ARG A 119 4.37 19.06 -4.40
N TYR A 120 4.75 17.91 -3.83
CA TYR A 120 6.16 17.59 -3.55
C TYR A 120 6.96 17.26 -4.81
N TRP A 121 6.31 16.86 -5.90
CA TRP A 121 6.96 16.49 -7.16
C TRP A 121 6.29 17.13 -8.38
N PRO A 122 6.56 18.41 -8.65
CA PRO A 122 5.89 19.13 -9.73
C PRO A 122 6.43 18.84 -11.15
N VAL A 123 7.66 18.31 -11.31
CA VAL A 123 8.36 18.06 -12.59
C VAL A 123 9.42 16.95 -12.38
N ASP A 124 9.92 16.30 -13.45
CA ASP A 124 11.05 15.34 -13.48
C ASP A 124 12.36 15.90 -12.91
N LEU A 125 12.36 16.15 -11.60
CA LEU A 125 13.46 16.73 -10.86
C LEU A 125 14.70 15.81 -10.89
N ALA A 126 14.50 14.50 -10.92
CA ALA A 126 15.57 13.54 -11.15
C ALA A 126 16.23 13.73 -12.54
N GLU A 127 15.46 14.03 -13.58
CA GLU A 127 16.03 14.34 -14.91
C GLU A 127 16.77 15.68 -14.89
N GLY A 128 16.22 16.69 -14.22
CA GLY A 128 16.87 17.99 -14.02
C GLY A 128 18.22 17.88 -13.30
N MET A 129 18.30 17.07 -12.23
CA MET A 129 19.54 16.80 -11.51
C MET A 129 20.56 16.08 -12.39
N ARG A 130 20.15 15.04 -13.14
CA ARG A 130 21.04 14.35 -14.09
C ARG A 130 21.52 15.27 -15.21
N ALA A 131 20.68 16.19 -15.68
CA ALA A 131 21.07 17.21 -16.65
C ALA A 131 22.14 18.15 -16.07
N ALA A 132 21.99 18.59 -14.82
CA ALA A 132 22.98 19.39 -14.12
C ALA A 132 24.33 18.66 -13.96
N VAL A 133 24.32 17.36 -13.64
CA VAL A 133 25.54 16.52 -13.63
C VAL A 133 26.22 16.53 -15.00
N ARG A 134 25.48 16.26 -16.08
CA ARG A 134 26.03 16.24 -17.45
C ARG A 134 26.64 17.59 -17.84
N VAL A 135 25.96 18.69 -17.52
CA VAL A 135 26.43 20.05 -17.77
C VAL A 135 27.74 20.32 -17.02
N THR A 136 27.84 19.88 -15.77
CA THR A 136 29.04 20.08 -14.93
C THR A 136 30.21 19.21 -15.38
N GLN A 137 29.96 17.95 -15.78
CA GLN A 137 30.97 17.07 -16.39
C GLN A 137 31.52 17.66 -17.69
N HIS A 138 30.64 18.22 -18.52
CA HIS A 138 31.04 18.89 -19.75
C HIS A 138 31.88 20.15 -19.46
N LEU A 139 31.52 20.90 -18.42
CA LEU A 139 32.33 22.03 -17.94
C LEU A 139 33.72 21.57 -17.49
N SER A 140 33.82 20.52 -16.68
CA SER A 140 35.11 19.96 -16.24
C SER A 140 35.99 19.57 -17.43
N GLY A 141 35.42 18.85 -18.41
CA GLY A 141 36.15 18.48 -19.63
C GLY A 141 36.58 19.67 -20.49
N PHE A 142 35.83 20.78 -20.48
CA PHE A 142 36.24 22.02 -21.14
C PHE A 142 37.38 22.73 -20.42
N LEU A 143 37.36 22.76 -19.09
CA LEU A 143 38.40 23.39 -18.27
C LEU A 143 39.76 22.70 -18.49
N GLU A 144 39.77 21.38 -18.70
CA GLU A 144 40.98 20.61 -18.99
C GLU A 144 41.58 20.85 -20.39
N ASN A 145 40.75 21.16 -21.39
CA ASN A 145 41.12 21.05 -22.82
C ASN A 145 41.19 22.36 -23.60
N THR A 146 40.94 23.53 -22.98
CA THR A 146 40.79 24.80 -23.72
C THR A 146 41.86 25.85 -23.37
N ALA A 147 42.26 26.63 -24.39
CA ALA A 147 43.22 27.73 -24.24
C ALA A 147 42.59 29.01 -23.64
N GLN A 148 41.26 29.13 -23.65
CA GLN A 148 40.49 30.25 -23.07
C GLN A 148 39.26 29.74 -22.28
N PRO A 149 39.49 29.02 -21.17
CA PRO A 149 38.43 28.35 -20.41
C PRO A 149 37.38 29.31 -19.83
N ALA A 150 37.79 30.51 -19.40
CA ALA A 150 36.91 31.44 -18.69
C ALA A 150 35.73 31.97 -19.54
N VAL A 151 35.95 32.29 -20.83
CA VAL A 151 34.91 32.89 -21.70
C VAL A 151 33.77 31.91 -22.00
N HIS A 152 34.08 30.61 -22.05
CA HIS A 152 33.12 29.56 -22.35
C HIS A 152 32.48 28.95 -21.10
N ALA A 153 33.14 29.03 -19.94
CA ALA A 153 32.65 28.49 -18.67
C ALA A 153 31.57 29.36 -18.01
N GLU A 154 31.66 30.69 -18.10
CA GLU A 154 30.72 31.63 -17.47
C GLU A 154 29.24 31.43 -17.88
N PRO A 155 28.87 31.27 -19.16
CA PRO A 155 27.47 31.02 -19.54
C PRO A 155 26.97 29.65 -19.03
N VAL A 156 27.84 28.66 -18.91
CA VAL A 156 27.50 27.32 -18.40
C VAL A 156 27.19 27.38 -16.89
N VAL A 157 27.98 28.14 -16.13
CA VAL A 157 27.72 28.39 -14.70
C VAL A 157 26.38 29.10 -14.49
N GLN A 158 26.06 30.10 -15.32
CA GLN A 158 24.77 30.80 -15.25
C GLN A 158 23.59 29.88 -15.59
N GLN A 159 23.75 29.01 -16.59
CA GLN A 159 22.76 27.98 -16.90
C GLN A 159 22.54 27.04 -15.70
N LEU A 160 23.62 26.56 -15.08
CA LEU A 160 23.55 25.68 -13.92
C LEU A 160 22.85 26.34 -12.72
N ARG A 161 23.14 27.62 -12.44
CA ARG A 161 22.44 28.41 -11.42
C ARG A 161 20.93 28.47 -11.67
N ALA A 162 20.54 28.81 -12.90
CA ALA A 162 19.13 28.89 -13.27
C ALA A 162 18.41 27.53 -13.10
N SER A 163 19.07 26.43 -13.47
CA SER A 163 18.56 25.08 -13.25
C SER A 163 18.41 24.74 -11.77
N LEU A 164 19.41 25.02 -10.94
CA LEU A 164 19.37 24.79 -9.49
C LEU A 164 18.28 25.63 -8.80
N ASP A 165 18.13 26.90 -9.18
CA ASP A 165 17.08 27.77 -8.65
C ASP A 165 15.68 27.31 -9.05
N ALA A 166 15.50 26.75 -10.24
CA ALA A 166 14.24 26.13 -10.65
C ALA A 166 13.92 24.91 -9.78
N MET A 167 14.93 24.06 -9.49
CA MET A 167 14.78 22.87 -8.65
C MET A 167 14.57 23.22 -7.17
N ALA A 168 15.14 24.33 -6.67
CA ALA A 168 14.99 24.76 -5.29
C ALA A 168 13.62 25.37 -4.95
N ARG A 169 12.74 25.59 -5.95
CA ARG A 169 11.36 26.07 -5.74
C ARG A 169 10.40 25.02 -5.19
N LEU A 170 10.90 23.84 -4.82
CA LEU A 170 10.11 22.81 -4.15
C LEU A 170 9.39 23.39 -2.92
N PRO A 171 8.14 23.00 -2.68
CA PRO A 171 7.41 23.46 -1.50
C PRO A 171 8.15 23.02 -0.23
N LYS A 172 8.29 23.95 0.71
CA LYS A 172 8.89 23.64 2.01
C LYS A 172 8.08 22.52 2.67
N PRO A 173 8.73 21.45 3.14
CA PRO A 173 8.05 20.37 3.84
C PRO A 173 7.33 20.95 5.06
N GLN A 174 6.01 20.79 5.11
CA GLN A 174 5.23 21.14 6.29
C GLN A 174 5.32 19.93 7.22
N ARG A 175 5.88 20.11 8.42
CA ARG A 175 5.72 19.09 9.47
C ARG A 175 4.45 19.45 10.22
N SER A 176 3.34 18.83 9.83
CA SER A 176 2.15 18.86 10.68
C SER A 176 2.50 18.18 12.02
N PRO A 177 2.16 18.77 13.18
CA PRO A 177 2.42 18.13 14.46
C PRO A 177 1.67 16.79 14.49
N ALA A 178 2.42 15.69 14.65
CA ALA A 178 1.87 14.34 14.67
C ALA A 178 0.76 14.25 15.72
N THR A 179 -0.48 14.17 15.26
CA THR A 179 -1.62 13.91 16.12
C THR A 179 -1.57 12.44 16.56
N LEU A 180 -1.73 12.23 17.87
CA LEU A 180 -1.57 10.94 18.57
C LEU A 180 -2.60 9.86 18.20
N THR A 181 -3.47 10.13 17.25
CA THR A 181 -4.44 9.19 16.71
C THR A 181 -3.82 8.47 15.53
N GLY A 182 -3.48 7.19 15.68
CA GLY A 182 -2.90 6.32 14.63
C GLY A 182 -3.73 6.10 13.35
N LEU A 183 -4.59 7.05 12.99
CA LEU A 183 -5.43 7.16 11.82
C LEU A 183 -5.00 8.27 10.85
N ASP A 184 -3.95 9.03 11.16
CA ASP A 184 -3.50 10.15 10.33
C ASP A 184 -2.69 9.69 9.11
N TYR A 185 -3.36 9.03 8.18
CA TYR A 185 -2.81 8.62 6.88
C TYR A 185 -2.15 9.79 6.15
N LEU A 186 -2.73 10.99 6.21
CA LEU A 186 -2.15 12.19 5.59
C LEU A 186 -0.83 12.61 6.24
N VAL A 187 -0.69 12.45 7.57
CA VAL A 187 0.58 12.72 8.26
C VAL A 187 1.63 11.69 7.87
N ALA A 188 1.24 10.43 7.68
CA ALA A 188 2.14 9.39 7.19
C ALA A 188 2.60 9.67 5.74
N VAL A 189 1.68 10.06 4.86
CA VAL A 189 1.99 10.49 3.48
C VAL A 189 2.92 11.70 3.48
N GLU A 190 2.59 12.72 4.27
CA GLU A 190 3.42 13.92 4.39
C GLU A 190 4.81 13.59 4.92
N SER A 191 4.91 12.73 5.93
CA SER A 191 6.21 12.31 6.49
C SER A 191 7.07 11.54 5.48
N ALA A 192 6.44 10.62 4.73
CA ALA A 192 7.11 9.84 3.69
C ALA A 192 7.67 10.72 2.56
N LEU A 193 6.97 11.80 2.20
CA LEU A 193 7.42 12.75 1.18
C LEU A 193 8.39 13.81 1.73
N ALA A 194 8.16 14.30 2.95
CA ALA A 194 8.89 15.41 3.54
C ALA A 194 10.35 15.06 3.84
N GLU A 195 10.63 13.83 4.27
CA GLU A 195 11.99 13.40 4.62
C GLU A 195 12.95 13.44 3.41
N PRO A 196 12.69 12.75 2.28
CA PRO A 196 13.55 12.83 1.11
C PRO A 196 13.57 14.24 0.50
N ALA A 197 12.44 14.96 0.50
CA ALA A 197 12.40 16.35 0.02
C ALA A 197 13.29 17.29 0.86
N GLN A 198 13.34 17.11 2.18
CA GLN A 198 14.20 17.91 3.06
C GLN A 198 15.68 17.65 2.81
N ARG A 199 16.07 16.37 2.62
CA ARG A 199 17.46 16.00 2.29
C ARG A 199 17.88 16.57 0.95
N LEU A 200 17.02 16.45 -0.07
CA LEU A 200 17.25 17.04 -1.38
C LEU A 200 17.40 18.56 -1.32
N LEU A 201 16.53 19.27 -0.59
CA LEU A 201 16.64 20.73 -0.43
C LEU A 201 17.95 21.14 0.27
N HIS A 202 18.40 20.34 1.24
CA HIS A 202 19.69 20.56 1.88
C HIS A 202 20.86 20.36 0.91
N ASP A 203 20.83 19.28 0.13
CA ASP A 203 21.86 18.99 -0.87
C ASP A 203 21.89 20.07 -1.97
N LEU A 204 20.72 20.48 -2.49
CA LEU A 204 20.62 21.60 -3.45
C LEU A 204 21.19 22.91 -2.91
N HIS A 205 20.96 23.20 -1.62
CA HIS A 205 21.52 24.38 -0.98
C HIS A 205 23.05 24.31 -0.92
N ARG A 206 23.61 23.16 -0.51
CA ARG A 206 25.05 22.92 -0.45
C ARG A 206 25.70 22.99 -1.84
N ILE A 207 25.10 22.35 -2.85
CA ILE A 207 25.54 22.40 -4.25
C ILE A 207 25.60 23.84 -4.75
N ARG A 208 24.58 24.65 -4.44
CA ARG A 208 24.54 26.06 -4.84
C ARG A 208 25.61 26.88 -4.13
N GLN A 209 25.84 26.65 -2.84
CA GLN A 209 26.94 27.30 -2.11
C GLN A 209 28.29 26.98 -2.76
N LEU A 210 28.56 25.71 -3.06
CA LEU A 210 29.80 25.30 -3.73
C LEU A 210 29.95 25.96 -5.12
N LEU A 211 28.86 26.05 -5.89
CA LEU A 211 28.85 26.72 -7.19
C LEU A 211 29.15 28.22 -7.07
N ASP A 212 28.52 28.90 -6.10
CA ASP A 212 28.56 30.36 -5.98
C ASP A 212 29.80 30.88 -5.25
N GLU A 213 30.25 30.17 -4.22
CA GLU A 213 31.32 30.60 -3.32
C GLU A 213 32.70 30.09 -3.79
N GLU A 214 32.76 28.94 -4.48
CA GLU A 214 34.03 28.33 -4.87
C GLU A 214 34.20 28.28 -6.40
N LEU A 215 33.28 27.63 -7.13
CA LEU A 215 33.48 27.36 -8.55
C LEU A 215 33.42 28.63 -9.42
N ALA A 216 32.40 29.48 -9.23
CA ALA A 216 32.25 30.70 -10.02
C ALA A 216 33.43 31.68 -9.82
N PRO A 217 33.87 31.99 -8.58
CA PRO A 217 35.07 32.81 -8.36
C PRO A 217 36.33 32.19 -8.96
N ALA A 218 36.51 30.87 -8.83
CA ALA A 218 37.65 30.18 -9.42
C ALA A 218 37.70 30.35 -10.95
N ILE A 219 36.55 30.22 -11.63
CA ILE A 219 36.43 30.46 -13.09
C ILE A 219 36.71 31.92 -13.46
N THR A 220 36.28 32.89 -12.64
CA THR A 220 36.59 34.31 -12.89
C THR A 220 38.09 34.59 -12.74
N THR A 221 38.75 34.03 -11.72
CA THR A 221 40.20 34.22 -11.50
C THR A 221 41.06 33.58 -12.60
N LEU A 222 40.61 32.44 -13.14
CA LEU A 222 41.13 31.78 -14.35
C LEU A 222 41.21 32.72 -15.56
N GLY A 223 40.22 33.61 -15.71
CA GLY A 223 40.19 34.60 -16.79
C GLY A 223 41.18 35.76 -16.62
N MET A 224 41.70 35.97 -15.41
CA MET A 224 42.56 37.11 -15.05
C MET A 224 44.03 36.73 -14.79
N SER A 225 44.34 35.46 -14.56
CA SER A 225 45.66 35.00 -14.07
C SER A 225 46.34 33.97 -14.97
N SER A 226 47.68 33.90 -14.91
CA SER A 226 48.53 32.99 -15.70
C SER A 226 48.31 31.49 -15.34
N PRO A 227 48.52 30.52 -16.27
CA PRO A 227 48.13 29.11 -16.10
C PRO A 227 48.79 28.33 -14.95
N ALA A 228 49.77 28.90 -14.26
CA ALA A 228 50.52 28.24 -13.20
C ALA A 228 49.77 28.17 -11.84
N TYR A 229 48.62 28.85 -11.70
CA TYR A 229 47.82 28.90 -10.47
C TYR A 229 46.57 27.99 -10.49
N LEU A 230 46.44 27.09 -11.47
CA LEU A 230 45.18 26.41 -11.80
C LEU A 230 44.85 25.12 -11.02
N CYS A 231 45.58 24.80 -9.95
CA CYS A 231 45.51 23.50 -9.28
C CYS A 231 44.30 23.29 -8.34
N GLY A 232 43.19 24.01 -8.53
CA GLY A 232 42.02 23.93 -7.63
C GLY A 232 40.66 23.84 -8.31
N VAL A 233 40.53 24.31 -9.55
CA VAL A 233 39.21 24.42 -10.20
C VAL A 233 38.65 23.05 -10.58
N ASP A 234 39.52 22.14 -11.02
CA ASP A 234 39.13 20.76 -11.33
C ASP A 234 38.68 20.00 -10.08
N ALA A 235 39.33 20.26 -8.93
CA ALA A 235 38.94 19.67 -7.66
C ALA A 235 37.55 20.16 -7.22
N VAL A 236 37.29 21.47 -7.31
CA VAL A 236 35.98 22.06 -7.01
C VAL A 236 34.90 21.58 -7.98
N ALA A 237 35.24 21.44 -9.28
CA ALA A 237 34.33 20.90 -10.28
C ALA A 237 33.99 19.44 -10.01
N GLN A 238 34.97 18.63 -9.59
CA GLN A 238 34.75 17.24 -9.19
C GLN A 238 33.90 17.13 -7.92
N ASP A 239 34.18 17.95 -6.90
CA ASP A 239 33.36 18.01 -5.68
C ASP A 239 31.90 18.38 -6.01
N LEU A 240 31.69 19.30 -6.96
CA LEU A 240 30.35 19.67 -7.44
C LEU A 240 29.66 18.53 -8.19
N ILE A 241 30.39 17.76 -9.00
CA ILE A 241 29.87 16.57 -9.67
C ILE A 241 29.45 15.51 -8.64
N ASP A 242 30.27 15.30 -7.61
CA ASP A 242 30.01 14.32 -6.56
C ASP A 242 28.77 14.73 -5.74
N ASP A 243 28.66 16.00 -5.33
CA ASP A 243 27.51 16.53 -4.61
C ASP A 243 26.22 16.49 -5.47
N LEU A 244 26.30 16.82 -6.76
CA LEU A 244 25.17 16.67 -7.71
C LEU A 244 24.75 15.21 -7.88
N THR A 245 25.71 14.29 -7.91
CA THR A 245 25.45 12.84 -8.02
C THR A 245 24.77 12.31 -6.76
N GLN A 246 25.21 12.75 -5.57
CA GLN A 246 24.51 12.47 -4.32
C GLN A 246 23.08 13.01 -4.36
N GLY A 247 22.90 14.25 -4.83
CA GLY A 247 21.58 14.87 -4.99
C GLY A 247 20.66 14.12 -5.95
N CYS A 248 21.19 13.49 -7.01
CA CYS A 248 20.42 12.56 -7.85
C CYS A 248 19.81 11.41 -7.04
N GLY A 249 20.59 10.84 -6.11
CA GLY A 249 20.10 9.79 -5.21
C GLY A 249 18.94 10.25 -4.32
N GLN A 250 18.98 11.49 -3.81
CA GLN A 250 17.85 12.04 -3.04
C GLN A 250 16.63 12.35 -3.92
N ALA A 251 16.85 12.81 -5.15
CA ALA A 251 15.79 12.99 -6.13
C ALA A 251 15.09 11.66 -6.47
N ASP A 252 15.86 10.60 -6.68
CA ASP A 252 15.34 9.26 -6.94
C ASP A 252 14.57 8.71 -5.73
N ALA A 253 15.09 8.88 -4.51
CA ALA A 253 14.38 8.51 -3.29
C ALA A 253 13.04 9.26 -3.12
N LEU A 254 12.98 10.55 -3.49
CA LEU A 254 11.74 11.31 -3.48
C LEU A 254 10.77 10.80 -4.57
N ALA A 255 11.26 10.48 -5.77
CA ALA A 255 10.45 9.90 -6.84
C ALA A 255 9.86 8.53 -6.42
N GLU A 256 10.64 7.69 -5.74
CA GLU A 256 10.17 6.42 -5.19
C GLU A 256 9.08 6.62 -4.13
N ALA A 257 9.26 7.59 -3.22
CA ALA A 257 8.25 7.93 -2.21
C ALA A 257 6.94 8.45 -2.85
N VAL A 258 7.04 9.27 -3.90
CA VAL A 258 5.88 9.75 -4.68
C VAL A 258 5.17 8.57 -5.35
N ALA A 259 5.91 7.68 -6.00
CA ALA A 259 5.36 6.49 -6.62
C ALA A 259 4.70 5.56 -5.59
N GLU A 260 5.24 5.47 -4.37
CA GLU A 260 4.60 4.75 -3.27
C GLU A 260 3.26 5.37 -2.88
N VAL A 261 3.19 6.69 -2.73
CA VAL A 261 1.94 7.41 -2.42
C VAL A 261 0.90 7.18 -3.52
N GLU A 262 1.29 7.31 -4.78
CA GLU A 262 0.40 7.09 -5.93
C GLU A 262 -0.12 5.65 -5.98
N ARG A 263 0.76 4.67 -5.76
CA ARG A 263 0.40 3.25 -5.70
C ARG A 263 -0.53 2.98 -4.51
N ALA A 264 -0.22 3.47 -3.32
CA ALA A 264 -1.08 3.32 -2.14
C ALA A 264 -2.45 4.00 -2.29
N SER A 265 -2.52 5.03 -3.13
CA SER A 265 -3.72 5.78 -3.47
C SER A 265 -4.52 5.18 -4.63
N SER A 266 -3.97 4.23 -5.37
CA SER A 266 -4.59 3.68 -6.60
C SER A 266 -4.78 2.17 -6.54
N ASP A 267 -3.96 1.45 -5.80
CA ASP A 267 -4.04 -0.01 -5.64
C ASP A 267 -4.94 -0.41 -4.46
N PHE A 268 -6.10 -0.96 -4.82
CA PHE A 268 -7.10 -1.53 -3.91
C PHE A 268 -7.39 -3.00 -4.23
N VAL A 269 -6.48 -3.68 -4.95
CA VAL A 269 -6.60 -5.11 -5.25
C VAL A 269 -6.71 -5.91 -3.94
N GLY A 270 -7.76 -6.72 -3.82
CA GLY A 270 -8.09 -7.50 -2.62
C GLY A 270 -8.61 -6.70 -1.42
N ALA A 271 -8.76 -5.38 -1.52
CA ALA A 271 -9.19 -4.56 -0.39
C ALA A 271 -10.62 -4.86 0.06
N ASP A 272 -10.86 -4.78 1.36
CA ASP A 272 -12.22 -4.76 1.92
C ASP A 272 -12.73 -3.32 2.05
N LEU A 273 -13.69 -2.96 1.21
CA LEU A 273 -14.37 -1.67 1.15
C LEU A 273 -15.86 -1.78 1.52
N SER A 274 -16.31 -2.94 2.03
CA SER A 274 -17.73 -3.24 2.30
C SER A 274 -18.43 -2.24 3.23
N SER A 275 -17.67 -1.57 4.10
CA SER A 275 -18.16 -0.60 5.08
C SER A 275 -18.05 0.87 4.64
N VAL A 276 -17.54 1.13 3.43
CA VAL A 276 -17.27 2.49 2.94
C VAL A 276 -18.49 3.06 2.23
N LYS A 277 -18.80 4.33 2.51
CA LYS A 277 -19.75 5.10 1.70
C LYS A 277 -19.01 5.67 0.49
N LEU A 278 -19.37 5.20 -0.71
CA LEU A 278 -18.71 5.57 -1.96
C LEU A 278 -19.41 6.74 -2.69
N ASP A 279 -20.54 7.22 -2.17
CA ASP A 279 -21.27 8.36 -2.74
C ASP A 279 -20.39 9.62 -2.79
N GLY A 280 -20.16 10.14 -4.00
CA GLY A 280 -19.33 11.32 -4.24
C GLY A 280 -17.82 11.09 -4.06
N VAL A 281 -17.37 9.83 -3.96
CA VAL A 281 -15.94 9.48 -3.93
C VAL A 281 -15.43 9.29 -5.36
N LEU A 282 -14.35 9.99 -5.73
CA LEU A 282 -13.71 9.81 -7.04
C LEU A 282 -12.99 8.47 -7.11
N LEU A 283 -13.59 7.51 -7.80
CA LEU A 283 -13.06 6.15 -7.96
C LEU A 283 -12.17 5.98 -9.20
N GLU A 284 -12.18 6.95 -10.12
CA GLU A 284 -11.37 6.91 -11.34
C GLU A 284 -9.87 6.67 -11.03
N GLY A 285 -9.27 5.71 -11.73
CA GLY A 285 -7.88 5.30 -11.57
C GLY A 285 -7.62 4.28 -10.46
N ILE A 286 -8.65 3.76 -9.79
CA ILE A 286 -8.50 2.68 -8.81
C ILE A 286 -8.32 1.33 -9.51
N LEU A 287 -7.28 0.60 -9.12
CA LEU A 287 -7.02 -0.79 -9.46
C LEU A 287 -7.73 -1.72 -8.48
N TRP A 288 -8.42 -2.71 -9.01
CA TRP A 288 -9.14 -3.71 -8.24
C TRP A 288 -9.22 -5.04 -8.98
N ASP A 289 -9.60 -6.09 -8.27
CA ASP A 289 -9.72 -7.45 -8.81
C ASP A 289 -10.95 -8.18 -8.23
N ALA A 290 -11.15 -9.43 -8.65
CA ALA A 290 -12.24 -10.27 -8.13
C ALA A 290 -12.13 -10.57 -6.61
N THR A 291 -11.00 -10.29 -5.97
CA THR A 291 -10.83 -10.48 -4.53
C THR A 291 -11.17 -9.23 -3.70
N THR A 292 -11.38 -8.09 -4.36
CA THR A 292 -11.79 -6.80 -3.78
C THR A 292 -13.26 -6.86 -3.37
N VAL A 293 -13.56 -6.49 -2.12
CA VAL A 293 -14.91 -6.52 -1.57
C VAL A 293 -15.51 -5.12 -1.60
N TRP A 294 -16.51 -4.91 -2.46
CA TRP A 294 -17.24 -3.66 -2.57
C TRP A 294 -18.46 -3.61 -1.64
N PRO A 295 -19.02 -2.41 -1.36
CA PRO A 295 -20.34 -2.30 -0.75
C PRO A 295 -21.42 -2.97 -1.60
N GLU A 296 -22.54 -3.33 -0.97
CA GLU A 296 -23.65 -3.99 -1.63
C GLU A 296 -24.16 -3.17 -2.84
N GLY A 297 -24.33 -3.82 -3.99
CA GLY A 297 -24.78 -3.19 -5.24
C GLY A 297 -23.70 -2.45 -6.05
N TRP A 298 -22.52 -2.17 -5.47
CA TRP A 298 -21.47 -1.40 -6.15
C TRP A 298 -20.62 -2.20 -7.12
N GLU A 299 -20.42 -3.50 -6.89
CA GLU A 299 -19.53 -4.30 -7.73
C GLU A 299 -19.94 -4.27 -9.21
N THR A 300 -21.25 -4.39 -9.50
CA THR A 300 -21.77 -4.34 -10.86
C THR A 300 -21.59 -2.98 -11.52
N LEU A 301 -21.80 -1.89 -10.76
CA LEU A 301 -21.61 -0.53 -11.25
C LEU A 301 -20.14 -0.27 -11.58
N ILE A 302 -19.24 -0.61 -10.65
CA ILE A 302 -17.79 -0.43 -10.82
C ILE A 302 -17.27 -1.29 -11.96
N ARG A 303 -17.73 -2.54 -12.09
CA ARG A 303 -17.39 -3.42 -13.20
C ARG A 303 -17.77 -2.84 -14.55
N SER A 304 -18.94 -2.19 -14.65
CA SER A 304 -19.38 -1.53 -15.89
C SER A 304 -18.54 -0.29 -16.24
N ALA A 305 -18.02 0.40 -15.21
CA ALA A 305 -17.18 1.58 -15.35
C ALA A 305 -15.67 1.27 -15.41
N SER A 306 -15.29 -0.01 -15.46
CA SER A 306 -13.90 -0.45 -15.42
C SER A 306 -13.41 -1.03 -16.75
N MET A 307 -12.10 -0.94 -16.96
CA MET A 307 -11.39 -1.54 -18.09
C MET A 307 -10.27 -2.45 -17.61
N PRO A 308 -9.78 -3.40 -18.42
CA PRO A 308 -8.59 -4.18 -18.10
C PRO A 308 -7.38 -3.28 -17.85
N ALA A 309 -6.71 -3.46 -16.71
CA ALA A 309 -5.50 -2.73 -16.37
C ALA A 309 -4.29 -3.40 -17.04
N GLY A 310 -3.96 -2.98 -18.26
CA GLY A 310 -2.76 -3.46 -18.96
C GLY A 310 -2.77 -4.96 -19.27
N GLU A 311 -1.64 -5.64 -19.03
CA GLU A 311 -1.42 -7.06 -19.36
C GLU A 311 -1.74 -8.03 -18.21
N GLU A 312 -1.98 -7.55 -16.98
CA GLU A 312 -2.25 -8.41 -15.83
C GLU A 312 -3.67 -8.99 -15.90
N GLN A 313 -3.77 -10.31 -16.11
CA GLN A 313 -5.07 -10.99 -16.16
C GLN A 313 -5.83 -10.83 -14.85
N GLY A 314 -7.00 -10.20 -14.92
CA GLY A 314 -7.96 -10.12 -13.82
C GLY A 314 -7.89 -8.85 -12.98
N VAL A 315 -6.93 -7.96 -13.24
CA VAL A 315 -6.89 -6.62 -12.65
C VAL A 315 -7.64 -5.63 -13.55
N LEU A 316 -8.52 -4.85 -12.94
CA LEU A 316 -9.35 -3.86 -13.58
C LEU A 316 -9.00 -2.47 -13.04
N ILE A 317 -9.04 -1.47 -13.91
CA ILE A 317 -8.93 -0.06 -13.54
C ILE A 317 -10.28 0.62 -13.75
N VAL A 318 -10.75 1.39 -12.77
CA VAL A 318 -11.94 2.24 -12.93
C VAL A 318 -11.62 3.35 -13.92
N ALA A 319 -12.21 3.29 -15.11
CA ALA A 319 -11.90 4.16 -16.24
C ALA A 319 -12.76 5.43 -16.29
N ALA A 320 -13.96 5.39 -15.70
CA ALA A 320 -14.87 6.52 -15.58
C ALA A 320 -15.60 6.47 -14.24
N GLU A 321 -16.16 7.59 -13.79
CA GLU A 321 -17.04 7.56 -12.61
C GLU A 321 -18.25 6.65 -12.88
N PRO A 322 -18.57 5.72 -11.96
CA PRO A 322 -19.78 4.91 -12.09
C PRO A 322 -20.98 5.85 -11.96
N SER A 323 -21.55 6.22 -13.10
CA SER A 323 -22.70 7.11 -13.18
C SER A 323 -23.96 6.31 -12.92
N ASP A 324 -24.82 6.80 -12.01
CA ASP A 324 -26.12 6.19 -11.67
C ASP A 324 -27.18 6.33 -12.79
N THR A 325 -26.76 6.75 -13.98
CA THR A 325 -27.61 6.79 -15.16
C THR A 325 -27.78 5.39 -15.72
N VAL A 326 -28.74 4.68 -15.15
CA VAL A 326 -29.54 3.67 -15.85
C VAL A 326 -30.07 4.32 -17.13
N ILE A 327 -29.34 4.19 -18.23
CA ILE A 327 -29.92 4.38 -19.56
C ILE A 327 -30.74 3.12 -19.81
N HIS A 328 -32.01 3.16 -19.40
CA HIS A 328 -33.03 2.33 -20.03
C HIS A 328 -33.08 2.74 -21.49
N ALA A 329 -32.41 1.98 -22.35
CA ALA A 329 -32.69 1.99 -23.78
C ALA A 329 -33.95 1.13 -23.99
N GLU A 330 -35.12 1.75 -23.84
CA GLU A 330 -36.33 1.32 -24.55
C GLU A 330 -36.26 1.87 -25.98
N ALA A 331 -36.16 0.96 -26.96
CA ALA A 331 -36.87 0.99 -28.24
C ALA A 331 -36.67 -0.35 -28.97
#